data_AF-A0A3D4P0Y2-F1
#
_entry.id   AF-A0A3D4P0Y2-F1
#
_cell.length_a   1.000
_cell.length_b   1.000
_cell.length_c   1.000
_cell.angle_alpha   90.00
_cell.angle_beta   90.00
_cell.angle_gamma   90.00
#
_symmetry.space_group_name_H-M   'P 1'
#
loop_
_entity.id
_entity.type
_entity.pdbx_description
1 polymer ?
#
loop_
_entity_poly.entity_id
_entity_poly.type
_entity_poly.pdbx_seq_one_letter_code
_entity_poly.pdbx_strand_id
1 'polypeptide(L)'
;MILRGPGAKNLGDFSPADRSVYDYVGKKGEKILPRYRYIMIYKDLYTVYGGSVDFLYSTLGIFTFSNELDLDPVEQPTPRRRASEEQEAEEEGGRMMMFQAGRLEEMVYHDLVLMGEHWSNWKPFRHPLYGDIEIGGVKKFGERVPPLFRLAETCHRNAAFCLYHADQLARLDIEKAEVTKIKNDLFQVDVTIANSRVTPSLAAVTIQKKLHRPDMLTVAGSRAELVAAGQIVDRFRNLTRKIETHKNTLWVENGVPGFGRLELRLIVKGGGQAELVYDSLKGGYKTKS
;
A
#
# COMPACT_ATOMS: atom_id res chain seq x y z
N MET A 1 -11.46 -9.61 4.08
CA MET A 1 -10.13 -9.48 4.73
C MET A 1 -9.32 -8.42 3.99
N ILE A 2 -8.32 -7.83 4.65
CA ILE A 2 -7.35 -6.90 4.05
C ILE A 2 -5.99 -7.58 4.10
N LEU A 3 -5.46 -7.97 2.95
CA LEU A 3 -4.27 -8.80 2.85
C LEU A 3 -3.07 -7.95 2.47
N ARG A 4 -1.93 -8.21 3.10
CA ARG A 4 -0.62 -7.77 2.60
C ARG A 4 0.30 -8.94 2.32
N GLY A 5 1.31 -8.68 1.50
CA GLY A 5 2.44 -9.58 1.34
C GLY A 5 3.32 -9.68 2.60
N PRO A 6 4.32 -10.57 2.60
CA PRO A 6 4.67 -11.43 1.47
C PRO A 6 3.69 -12.61 1.28
N GLY A 7 3.63 -13.17 0.08
CA GLY A 7 2.84 -14.36 -0.27
C GLY A 7 3.45 -15.69 0.15
N ALA A 8 4.77 -15.74 0.43
CA ALA A 8 5.46 -16.95 0.89
C ALA A 8 6.52 -16.66 1.98
N LYS A 9 6.68 -17.59 2.93
CA LYS A 9 7.62 -17.44 4.08
C LYS A 9 9.08 -17.22 3.62
N ASN A 10 9.49 -17.91 2.56
CA ASN A 10 10.87 -17.86 2.04
C ASN A 10 11.21 -16.56 1.28
N LEU A 11 10.25 -15.67 1.03
CA LEU A 11 10.51 -14.35 0.45
C LEU A 11 11.08 -13.34 1.47
N GLY A 12 10.95 -13.65 2.77
CA GLY A 12 11.30 -12.73 3.86
C GLY A 12 10.23 -11.66 4.09
N ASP A 13 10.07 -11.21 5.33
CA ASP A 13 9.14 -10.11 5.64
C ASP A 13 9.62 -8.80 5.03
N PHE A 14 8.68 -7.88 4.79
CA PHE A 14 9.01 -6.56 4.30
C PHE A 14 9.85 -5.79 5.32
N SER A 15 10.62 -4.80 4.84
CA SER A 15 11.44 -3.97 5.72
C SER A 15 10.56 -3.36 6.83
N PRO A 16 11.09 -3.15 8.05
CA PRO A 16 10.30 -2.54 9.13
C PRO A 16 9.68 -1.18 8.74
N ALA A 17 10.40 -0.39 7.93
CA ALA A 17 9.92 0.88 7.41
C ALA A 17 8.71 0.70 6.49
N ASP A 18 8.79 -0.18 5.49
CA ASP A 18 7.67 -0.42 4.55
C ASP A 18 6.50 -1.12 5.25
N ARG A 19 6.77 -2.06 6.15
CA ARG A 19 5.75 -2.72 6.97
C ARG A 19 4.95 -1.73 7.81
N SER A 20 5.58 -0.67 8.33
CA SER A 20 4.87 0.35 9.12
C SER A 20 3.78 1.08 8.30
N VAL A 21 4.00 1.26 6.99
CA VAL A 21 3.01 1.82 6.07
C VAL A 21 1.82 0.88 5.93
N TYR A 22 2.09 -0.41 5.70
CA TYR A 22 1.05 -1.42 5.62
C TYR A 22 0.24 -1.52 6.91
N ASP A 23 0.90 -1.53 8.07
CA ASP A 23 0.24 -1.61 9.37
C ASP A 23 -0.63 -0.37 9.64
N TYR A 24 -0.17 0.82 9.26
CA TYR A 24 -0.95 2.06 9.43
C TYR A 24 -2.22 2.05 8.57
N VAL A 25 -2.09 1.74 7.28
CA VAL A 25 -3.21 1.73 6.34
C VAL A 25 -4.16 0.57 6.64
N GLY A 26 -3.63 -0.64 6.84
CA GLY A 26 -4.38 -1.85 7.13
C GLY A 26 -5.20 -1.77 8.40
N LYS A 27 -4.60 -1.35 9.54
CA LYS A 27 -5.31 -1.20 10.81
C LYS A 27 -6.38 -0.10 10.79
N LYS A 28 -6.19 0.97 10.00
CA LYS A 28 -7.27 1.94 9.77
C LYS A 28 -8.35 1.32 8.87
N GLY A 29 -7.95 0.54 7.88
CA GLY A 29 -8.84 -0.21 7.00
C GLY A 29 -9.82 -1.11 7.73
N GLU A 30 -9.39 -1.79 8.80
CA GLU A 30 -10.29 -2.60 9.66
C GLU A 30 -11.44 -1.78 10.28
N LYS A 31 -11.24 -0.48 10.48
CA LYS A 31 -12.29 0.45 10.96
C LYS A 31 -13.23 0.90 9.86
N ILE A 32 -12.75 0.98 8.62
CA ILE A 32 -13.54 1.32 7.41
C ILE A 32 -14.34 0.09 6.95
N LEU A 33 -13.77 -1.09 7.11
CA LEU A 33 -14.31 -2.39 6.75
C LEU A 33 -14.56 -3.22 8.02
N PRO A 34 -15.62 -2.94 8.80
CA PRO A 34 -15.97 -3.75 9.95
C PRO A 34 -15.99 -5.25 9.61
N ARG A 35 -15.47 -6.07 10.54
CA ARG A 35 -15.26 -7.53 10.41
C ARG A 35 -14.09 -7.95 9.51
N TYR A 36 -13.52 -7.07 8.71
CA TYR A 36 -12.32 -7.40 7.95
C TYR A 36 -11.13 -7.36 8.90
N ARG A 37 -10.24 -8.34 8.78
CA ARG A 37 -8.96 -8.37 9.47
C ARG A 37 -7.84 -8.01 8.52
N TYR A 38 -6.89 -7.22 9.00
CA TYR A 38 -5.62 -6.97 8.34
C TYR A 38 -4.64 -8.09 8.67
N ILE A 39 -4.28 -8.87 7.66
CA ILE A 39 -3.51 -10.11 7.81
C ILE A 39 -2.41 -10.21 6.75
N MET A 40 -1.47 -11.13 6.98
CA MET A 40 -0.36 -11.43 6.09
C MET A 40 -0.65 -12.74 5.34
N ILE A 41 -0.50 -12.71 4.01
CA ILE A 41 -0.92 -13.82 3.13
C ILE A 41 -0.33 -15.16 3.56
N TYR A 42 1.01 -15.31 3.54
CA TYR A 42 1.60 -16.64 3.81
C TYR A 42 1.36 -17.15 5.23
N LYS A 43 1.24 -16.22 6.19
CA LYS A 43 1.19 -16.54 7.61
C LYS A 43 -0.22 -16.89 8.07
N ASP A 44 -1.21 -16.14 7.58
CA ASP A 44 -2.58 -16.20 8.07
C ASP A 44 -3.52 -16.89 7.07
N LEU A 45 -3.07 -17.15 5.83
CA LEU A 45 -3.79 -17.90 4.80
C LEU A 45 -3.02 -19.15 4.35
N TYR A 46 -2.39 -19.08 3.19
CA TYR A 46 -1.64 -20.14 2.54
C TYR A 46 -0.54 -19.53 1.68
N THR A 47 0.47 -20.33 1.36
CA THR A 47 1.58 -19.89 0.52
C THR A 47 1.14 -19.65 -0.93
N VAL A 48 1.49 -18.49 -1.47
CA VAL A 48 1.26 -18.10 -2.87
C VAL A 48 2.54 -17.55 -3.47
N TYR A 49 2.95 -18.10 -4.61
CA TYR A 49 4.05 -17.58 -5.42
C TYR A 49 3.52 -16.81 -6.63
N GLY A 50 4.20 -15.71 -6.98
CA GLY A 50 3.84 -14.92 -8.16
C GLY A 50 2.56 -14.09 -7.99
N GLY A 51 2.07 -13.91 -6.76
CA GLY A 51 0.91 -13.07 -6.49
C GLY A 51 1.15 -11.61 -6.85
N SER A 52 0.12 -10.93 -7.37
CA SER A 52 0.22 -9.54 -7.83
C SER A 52 0.70 -8.58 -6.73
N VAL A 53 0.33 -8.83 -5.47
CA VAL A 53 0.77 -8.04 -4.30
C VAL A 53 2.30 -8.05 -4.17
N ASP A 54 2.92 -9.23 -4.28
CA ASP A 54 4.37 -9.38 -4.16
C ASP A 54 5.09 -8.82 -5.38
N PHE A 55 4.53 -9.03 -6.57
CA PHE A 55 5.08 -8.46 -7.81
C PHE A 55 5.15 -6.94 -7.74
N LEU A 56 4.02 -6.27 -7.45
CA LEU A 56 3.92 -4.82 -7.42
C LEU A 56 4.87 -4.20 -6.37
N TYR A 57 4.98 -4.82 -5.20
CA TYR A 57 5.91 -4.37 -4.18
C TYR A 57 7.38 -4.62 -4.58
N SER A 58 7.71 -5.84 -5.00
CA SER A 58 9.10 -6.24 -5.20
C SER A 58 9.73 -5.67 -6.47
N THR A 59 8.92 -5.33 -7.47
CA THR A 59 9.40 -4.86 -8.78
C THR A 59 9.16 -3.36 -8.99
N LEU A 60 8.07 -2.81 -8.43
CA LEU A 60 7.69 -1.40 -8.62
C LEU A 60 7.76 -0.59 -7.31
N GLY A 61 7.98 -1.23 -6.15
CA GLY A 61 7.98 -0.56 -4.85
C GLY A 61 6.61 0.04 -4.50
N ILE A 62 5.52 -0.59 -4.95
CA ILE A 62 4.14 -0.11 -4.72
C ILE A 62 3.55 -0.83 -3.51
N PHE A 63 3.05 -0.05 -2.56
CA PHE A 63 2.30 -0.57 -1.42
C PHE A 63 0.94 -1.08 -1.91
N THR A 64 0.69 -2.38 -1.80
CA THR A 64 -0.49 -3.01 -2.40
C THR A 64 -1.23 -3.89 -1.39
N PHE A 65 -2.55 -3.79 -1.37
CA PHE A 65 -3.41 -4.68 -0.60
C PHE A 65 -4.26 -5.55 -1.54
N SER A 66 -4.55 -6.78 -1.13
CA SER A 66 -5.68 -7.53 -1.69
C SER A 66 -6.85 -7.47 -0.72
N ASN A 67 -8.04 -7.16 -1.21
CA ASN A 67 -9.25 -7.18 -0.40
C ASN A 67 -10.06 -8.42 -0.77
N GLU A 68 -10.09 -9.40 0.14
CA GLU A 68 -10.97 -10.56 -0.02
C GLU A 68 -12.36 -10.20 0.50
N LEU A 69 -13.30 -10.04 -0.43
CA LEU A 69 -14.65 -9.56 -0.13
C LEU A 69 -15.48 -10.66 0.51
N ASP A 70 -16.23 -10.29 1.56
CA ASP A 70 -17.38 -11.01 2.12
C ASP A 70 -17.29 -12.54 2.07
N LEU A 71 -16.19 -13.07 2.62
CA LEU A 71 -15.80 -14.47 2.42
C LEU A 71 -16.79 -15.51 2.95
N ASP A 72 -17.75 -15.12 3.79
CA ASP A 72 -18.90 -15.96 4.15
C ASP A 72 -19.94 -15.08 4.90
N PRO A 73 -21.24 -15.11 4.54
CA PRO A 73 -22.29 -14.49 5.34
C PRO A 73 -22.43 -15.09 6.76
N VAL A 74 -21.95 -16.32 6.96
CA VAL A 74 -22.15 -17.16 8.14
C VAL A 74 -20.89 -17.32 9.00
N GLU A 75 -19.69 -17.31 8.42
CA GLU A 75 -18.47 -17.35 9.23
C GLU A 75 -18.17 -16.01 9.92
N GLN A 76 -18.09 -16.07 11.25
CA GLN A 76 -17.04 -15.32 11.93
C GLN A 76 -15.73 -16.06 11.65
N PRO A 77 -14.69 -15.39 11.12
CA PRO A 77 -13.42 -16.05 10.86
C PRO A 77 -12.83 -16.47 12.21
N THR A 78 -13.02 -17.74 12.59
CA THR A 78 -12.39 -18.31 13.77
C THR A 78 -10.89 -18.13 13.62
N PRO A 79 -10.17 -17.70 14.67
CA PRO A 79 -8.73 -17.64 14.59
C PRO A 79 -8.23 -19.07 14.42
N ARG A 80 -7.60 -19.39 13.27
CA ARG A 80 -6.71 -20.55 13.21
C ARG A 80 -5.74 -20.41 14.40
N ARG A 81 -5.73 -21.41 15.29
CA ARG A 81 -4.74 -21.48 16.37
C ARG A 81 -3.36 -21.30 15.74
N ARG A 82 -2.50 -20.51 16.40
CA ARG A 82 -1.10 -20.26 15.98
C ARG A 82 -0.48 -21.57 15.50
N ALA A 83 -0.11 -21.63 14.22
CA ALA A 83 0.56 -22.77 13.64
C ALA A 83 1.88 -23.04 14.38
N SER A 84 1.97 -24.21 15.03
CA SER A 84 3.23 -24.88 15.29
C SER A 84 3.75 -25.48 13.98
N GLU A 85 5.06 -25.65 13.88
CA GLU A 85 5.80 -25.95 12.64
C GLU A 85 5.54 -27.33 12.00
N GLU A 86 4.49 -28.06 12.41
CA GLU A 86 4.25 -29.47 12.01
C GLU A 86 3.08 -29.67 11.01
N GLN A 87 2.63 -28.60 10.33
CA GLN A 87 1.41 -28.63 9.52
C GLN A 87 1.65 -28.59 8.00
N GLU A 88 2.50 -29.47 7.46
CA GLU A 88 2.51 -29.72 6.00
C GLU A 88 1.36 -30.67 5.59
N ALA A 89 0.82 -31.48 6.51
CA ALA A 89 -0.30 -32.38 6.26
C ALA A 89 -1.70 -31.73 6.40
N GLU A 90 -1.80 -30.52 6.95
CA GLU A 90 -3.08 -29.81 7.13
C GLU A 90 -3.47 -28.90 5.95
N GLU A 91 -2.57 -28.64 4.99
CA GLU A 91 -2.85 -27.76 3.85
C GLU A 91 -3.97 -28.29 2.94
N GLU A 92 -4.10 -29.62 2.79
CA GLU A 92 -5.20 -30.22 2.01
C GLU A 92 -6.55 -30.12 2.75
N GLY A 93 -6.59 -30.41 4.05
CA GLY A 93 -7.82 -30.32 4.87
C GLY A 93 -8.32 -28.88 5.03
N GLY A 94 -7.40 -27.92 5.19
CA GLY A 94 -7.70 -26.49 5.27
C GLY A 94 -8.18 -25.90 3.94
N ARG A 95 -7.72 -26.43 2.79
CA ARG A 95 -8.28 -26.10 1.47
C ARG A 95 -9.67 -26.70 1.29
N MET A 96 -9.88 -27.94 1.73
CA MET A 96 -11.18 -28.61 1.60
C MET A 96 -12.30 -27.89 2.38
N MET A 97 -12.00 -27.32 3.55
CA MET A 97 -12.98 -26.54 4.34
C MET A 97 -13.40 -25.20 3.72
N MET A 98 -12.56 -24.56 2.90
CA MET A 98 -12.83 -23.23 2.32
C MET A 98 -13.77 -23.28 1.10
N PHE A 99 -14.16 -24.48 0.65
CA PHE A 99 -15.00 -24.72 -0.52
C PHE A 99 -16.14 -25.72 -0.24
N GLN A 100 -16.45 -26.01 1.04
CA GLN A 100 -17.61 -26.84 1.38
C GLN A 100 -18.91 -26.03 1.30
N ALA A 101 -19.53 -26.05 0.13
CA ALA A 101 -20.94 -25.69 -0.03
C ALA A 101 -21.83 -26.68 0.74
N GLY A 102 -22.86 -26.19 1.41
CA GLY A 102 -23.88 -27.02 2.09
C GLY A 102 -23.64 -27.23 3.58
N ARG A 103 -23.00 -26.28 4.25
CA ARG A 103 -22.95 -26.28 5.73
C ARG A 103 -24.36 -26.06 6.29
N LEU A 104 -24.69 -26.72 7.41
CA LEU A 104 -26.00 -26.56 8.06
C LEU A 104 -26.31 -25.08 8.34
N GLU A 105 -25.30 -24.30 8.74
CA GLU A 105 -25.48 -22.89 9.02
C GLU A 105 -25.73 -22.04 7.75
N GLU A 106 -25.15 -22.43 6.62
CA GLU A 106 -25.43 -21.82 5.30
C GLU A 106 -26.88 -22.08 4.90
N MET A 107 -27.37 -23.31 5.08
CA MET A 107 -28.78 -23.66 4.83
C MET A 107 -29.72 -22.83 5.71
N VAL A 108 -29.41 -22.71 7.01
CA VAL A 108 -30.19 -21.88 7.95
C VAL A 108 -30.19 -20.40 7.53
N TYR A 109 -29.05 -19.88 7.06
CA TYR A 109 -28.97 -18.51 6.55
C TYR A 109 -29.82 -18.33 5.28
N HIS A 110 -29.76 -19.30 4.37
CA HIS A 110 -30.57 -19.34 3.16
C HIS A 110 -32.08 -19.34 3.47
N ASP A 111 -32.50 -20.13 4.46
CA ASP A 111 -33.92 -20.26 4.81
C ASP A 111 -34.42 -19.06 5.61
N LEU A 112 -33.68 -18.63 6.64
CA LEU A 112 -34.16 -17.62 7.59
C LEU A 112 -33.85 -16.17 7.18
N VAL A 113 -32.74 -15.93 6.48
CA VAL A 113 -32.30 -14.57 6.11
C VAL A 113 -32.56 -14.29 4.63
N LEU A 114 -32.20 -15.23 3.75
CA LEU A 114 -32.43 -15.08 2.31
C LEU A 114 -33.83 -15.55 1.88
N MET A 115 -34.63 -16.09 2.81
CA MET A 115 -36.01 -16.51 2.60
C MET A 115 -36.18 -17.46 1.40
N GLY A 116 -35.17 -18.31 1.14
CA GLY A 116 -35.13 -19.24 0.01
C GLY A 116 -34.93 -18.59 -1.37
N GLU A 117 -34.81 -17.26 -1.47
CA GLU A 117 -34.72 -16.55 -2.77
C GLU A 117 -33.51 -17.00 -3.59
N HIS A 118 -32.39 -17.27 -2.92
CA HIS A 118 -31.12 -17.64 -3.54
C HIS A 118 -30.88 -19.15 -3.62
N TRP A 119 -31.94 -19.96 -3.53
CA TRP A 119 -31.86 -21.40 -3.77
C TRP A 119 -32.67 -21.80 -5.01
N SER A 120 -32.18 -22.79 -5.76
CA SER A 120 -32.91 -23.43 -6.86
C SER A 120 -33.01 -24.91 -6.59
N ASN A 121 -34.22 -25.46 -6.62
CA ASN A 121 -34.41 -26.91 -6.54
C ASN A 121 -33.67 -27.60 -7.68
N TRP A 122 -32.98 -28.70 -7.35
CA TRP A 122 -32.30 -29.54 -8.31
C TRP A 122 -33.30 -30.14 -9.30
N LYS A 123 -32.94 -30.09 -10.58
CA LYS A 123 -33.74 -30.62 -11.67
C LYS A 123 -32.86 -31.45 -12.62
N PRO A 124 -33.36 -32.60 -13.11
CA PRO A 124 -32.65 -33.37 -14.14
C PRO A 124 -32.42 -32.53 -15.39
N PHE A 125 -31.24 -32.69 -16.00
CA PHE A 125 -30.84 -32.06 -17.24
C PHE A 125 -29.91 -32.96 -18.05
N ARG A 126 -30.10 -33.02 -19.37
CA ARG A 126 -29.23 -33.82 -20.25
C ARG A 126 -28.19 -32.93 -20.92
N HIS A 127 -26.98 -32.91 -20.36
CA HIS A 127 -25.87 -32.10 -20.85
C HIS A 127 -25.27 -32.69 -22.14
N PRO A 128 -24.98 -31.88 -23.17
CA PRO A 128 -24.46 -32.36 -24.46
C PRO A 128 -23.18 -33.19 -24.38
N LEU A 129 -22.33 -32.90 -23.37
CA LEU A 129 -21.06 -33.61 -23.14
C LEU A 129 -21.13 -34.67 -22.04
N TYR A 130 -21.95 -34.45 -21.00
CA TYR A 130 -21.89 -35.22 -19.76
C TYR A 130 -23.06 -36.20 -19.58
N GLY A 131 -24.03 -36.20 -20.49
CA GLY A 131 -25.22 -37.02 -20.34
C GLY A 131 -26.13 -36.50 -19.23
N ASP A 132 -26.70 -37.38 -18.44
CA ASP A 132 -27.68 -37.02 -17.42
C ASP A 132 -26.98 -36.40 -16.19
N ILE A 133 -27.34 -35.17 -15.85
CA ILE A 133 -26.86 -34.41 -14.69
C ILE A 133 -28.05 -33.75 -13.97
N GLU A 134 -27.79 -33.11 -12.83
CA GLU A 134 -28.74 -32.24 -12.17
C GLU A 134 -28.25 -30.79 -12.17
N ILE A 135 -29.17 -29.83 -12.29
CA ILE A 135 -28.89 -28.40 -12.18
C ILE A 135 -29.75 -27.83 -11.06
N GLY A 136 -29.11 -27.19 -10.09
CA GLY A 136 -29.75 -26.58 -8.92
C GLY A 136 -28.73 -26.01 -7.94
N GLY A 137 -29.17 -25.77 -6.71
CA GLY A 137 -28.34 -25.28 -5.62
C GLY A 137 -28.37 -23.75 -5.45
N VAL A 138 -27.32 -23.24 -4.80
CA VAL A 138 -27.18 -21.83 -4.46
C VAL A 138 -27.02 -20.96 -5.71
N LYS A 139 -27.83 -19.90 -5.81
CA LYS A 139 -27.70 -18.87 -6.86
C LYS A 139 -26.52 -17.95 -6.55
N LYS A 140 -26.03 -17.25 -7.58
CA LYS A 140 -24.86 -16.35 -7.49
C LYS A 140 -24.80 -15.43 -6.25
N PHE A 141 -25.93 -14.87 -5.84
CA PHE A 141 -26.03 -13.91 -4.71
C PHE A 141 -26.28 -14.57 -3.34
N GLY A 142 -26.24 -15.90 -3.26
CA GLY A 142 -26.43 -16.65 -2.01
C GLY A 142 -25.15 -17.02 -1.27
N GLU A 143 -23.98 -16.86 -1.89
CA GLU A 143 -22.70 -17.32 -1.35
C GLU A 143 -21.64 -16.18 -1.37
N ARG A 144 -20.60 -16.31 -2.20
CA ARG A 144 -19.46 -15.36 -2.26
C ARG A 144 -19.81 -13.96 -2.72
N VAL A 145 -20.87 -13.82 -3.52
CA VAL A 145 -21.39 -12.50 -3.87
C VAL A 145 -22.49 -12.18 -2.88
N PRO A 146 -22.39 -11.07 -2.13
CA PRO A 146 -23.39 -10.75 -1.12
C PRO A 146 -24.78 -10.56 -1.76
N PRO A 147 -25.86 -10.89 -1.03
CA PRO A 147 -27.22 -10.65 -1.50
C PRO A 147 -27.45 -9.16 -1.77
N LEU A 148 -28.40 -8.85 -2.64
CA LEU A 148 -28.60 -7.49 -3.16
C LEU A 148 -28.82 -6.44 -2.07
N PHE A 149 -29.48 -6.82 -0.96
CA PHE A 149 -29.71 -5.92 0.17
C PHE A 149 -28.43 -5.55 0.95
N ARG A 150 -27.33 -6.32 0.80
CA ARG A 150 -26.00 -6.01 1.37
C ARG A 150 -25.04 -5.44 0.34
N LEU A 151 -25.20 -5.79 -0.94
CA LEU A 151 -24.23 -5.48 -2.00
C LEU A 151 -23.82 -4.00 -2.05
N ALA A 152 -24.80 -3.08 -1.99
CA ALA A 152 -24.52 -1.65 -2.04
C ALA A 152 -23.60 -1.19 -0.88
N GLU A 153 -23.83 -1.72 0.31
CA GLU A 153 -23.07 -1.40 1.51
C GLU A 153 -21.66 -2.03 1.46
N THR A 154 -21.53 -3.27 0.98
CA THR A 154 -20.22 -3.92 0.72
C THR A 154 -19.39 -3.12 -0.27
N CYS A 155 -19.99 -2.74 -1.40
CA CYS A 155 -19.32 -1.94 -2.44
C CYS A 155 -18.88 -0.58 -1.89
N HIS A 156 -19.76 0.10 -1.13
CA HIS A 156 -19.46 1.42 -0.59
C HIS A 156 -18.25 1.39 0.35
N ARG A 157 -18.22 0.47 1.32
CA ARG A 157 -17.11 0.39 2.28
C ARG A 157 -15.78 0.01 1.63
N ASN A 158 -15.80 -0.90 0.66
CA ASN A 158 -14.58 -1.26 -0.06
C ASN A 158 -14.07 -0.13 -0.96
N ALA A 159 -14.97 0.58 -1.64
CA ALA A 159 -14.60 1.80 -2.37
C ALA A 159 -14.01 2.86 -1.42
N ALA A 160 -14.61 3.07 -0.25
CA ALA A 160 -14.09 3.99 0.76
C ALA A 160 -12.67 3.62 1.22
N PHE A 161 -12.38 2.32 1.41
CA PHE A 161 -11.03 1.86 1.73
C PHE A 161 -10.03 2.12 0.59
N CYS A 162 -10.41 1.87 -0.66
CA CYS A 162 -9.56 2.18 -1.82
C CYS A 162 -9.23 3.68 -1.89
N LEU A 163 -10.23 4.54 -1.70
CA LEU A 163 -10.05 6.00 -1.66
C LEU A 163 -9.17 6.43 -0.47
N TYR A 164 -9.37 5.84 0.69
CA TYR A 164 -8.52 6.10 1.86
C TYR A 164 -7.06 5.72 1.62
N HIS A 165 -6.81 4.56 1.01
CA HIS A 165 -5.47 4.12 0.65
C HIS A 165 -4.82 5.08 -0.36
N ALA A 166 -5.58 5.50 -1.39
CA ALA A 166 -5.10 6.51 -2.35
C ALA A 166 -4.78 7.85 -1.66
N ASP A 167 -5.57 8.27 -0.68
CA ASP A 167 -5.30 9.49 0.11
C ASP A 167 -4.04 9.37 0.97
N GLN A 168 -3.60 8.15 1.30
CA GLN A 168 -2.38 7.89 2.07
C GLN A 168 -1.10 7.85 1.23
N LEU A 169 -1.19 7.97 -0.10
CA LEU A 169 -0.02 8.11 -0.97
C LEU A 169 0.79 9.37 -0.63
N ALA A 170 2.09 9.34 -0.95
CA ALA A 170 3.02 10.41 -0.61
C ALA A 170 2.48 11.78 -1.07
N ARG A 171 2.43 12.74 -0.15
CA ARG A 171 1.95 14.10 -0.42
C ARG A 171 2.96 15.09 0.09
N LEU A 172 3.84 15.46 -0.82
CA LEU A 172 4.97 16.33 -0.55
C LEU A 172 4.60 17.80 -0.70
N ASP A 173 5.26 18.63 0.11
CA ASP A 173 5.22 20.09 0.01
C ASP A 173 6.58 20.70 0.36
N ILE A 174 6.94 21.81 -0.28
CA ILE A 174 8.12 22.61 0.11
C ILE A 174 7.67 23.59 1.19
N GLU A 175 7.54 23.06 2.41
CA GLU A 175 7.05 23.78 3.59
C GLU A 175 7.87 25.06 3.83
N LYS A 176 9.19 24.99 3.66
CA LYS A 176 10.11 26.09 4.00
C LYS A 176 11.22 26.25 2.97
N ALA A 177 11.54 27.50 2.65
CA ALA A 177 12.71 27.89 1.86
C ALA A 177 13.20 29.25 2.39
N GLU A 178 14.23 29.24 3.22
CA GLU A 178 14.82 30.44 3.81
C GLU A 178 16.14 30.77 3.14
N VAL A 179 16.27 32.01 2.68
CA VAL A 179 17.46 32.50 2.00
C VAL A 179 18.23 33.43 2.93
N THR A 180 19.48 33.09 3.20
CA THR A 180 20.41 33.91 3.98
C THR A 180 21.61 34.27 3.11
N LYS A 181 21.88 35.57 2.94
CA LYS A 181 23.06 36.03 2.21
C LYS A 181 24.31 35.75 3.04
N ILE A 182 25.31 35.07 2.45
CA ILE A 182 26.59 34.78 3.11
C ILE A 182 27.58 35.91 2.81
N LYS A 183 27.92 36.09 1.53
CA LYS A 183 28.84 37.14 1.03
C LYS A 183 28.70 37.27 -0.47
N ASN A 184 28.91 38.48 -1.02
CA ASN A 184 28.84 38.75 -2.45
C ASN A 184 27.54 38.15 -3.06
N ASP A 185 27.69 37.31 -4.09
CA ASP A 185 26.62 36.61 -4.78
C ASP A 185 26.39 35.20 -4.23
N LEU A 186 26.82 34.91 -2.99
CA LEU A 186 26.69 33.59 -2.37
C LEU A 186 25.60 33.59 -1.30
N PHE A 187 24.67 32.66 -1.42
CA PHE A 187 23.48 32.51 -0.59
C PHE A 187 23.41 31.11 0.02
N GLN A 188 23.03 31.04 1.28
CA GLN A 188 22.56 29.82 1.93
C GLN A 188 21.06 29.73 1.71
N VAL A 189 20.57 28.56 1.26
CA VAL A 189 19.15 28.28 1.14
C VAL A 189 18.82 27.05 1.98
N ASP A 190 18.11 27.26 3.08
CA ASP A 190 17.64 26.18 3.96
C ASP A 190 16.22 25.78 3.53
N VAL A 191 16.08 24.56 3.02
CA VAL A 191 14.86 24.02 2.42
C VAL A 191 14.32 22.89 3.29
N THR A 192 13.02 22.90 3.56
CA THR A 192 12.31 21.78 4.21
C THR A 192 11.27 21.24 3.25
N ILE A 193 11.39 19.97 2.90
CA ILE A 193 10.36 19.21 2.18
C ILE A 193 9.64 18.31 3.18
N ALA A 194 8.33 18.48 3.31
CA ALA A 194 7.51 17.73 4.25
C ALA A 194 6.63 16.73 3.51
N ASN A 195 6.35 15.59 4.14
CA ASN A 195 5.34 14.62 3.68
C ASN A 195 4.22 14.53 4.71
N SER A 196 3.01 14.89 4.29
CA SER A 196 1.83 14.88 5.17
C SER A 196 1.19 13.50 5.33
N ARG A 197 1.67 12.48 4.60
CA ARG A 197 1.07 11.13 4.55
C ARG A 197 2.05 10.05 4.98
N VAL A 198 1.51 8.88 5.31
CA VAL A 198 2.30 7.74 5.83
C VAL A 198 3.20 7.12 4.77
N THR A 199 2.79 7.12 3.50
CA THR A 199 3.59 6.51 2.45
C THR A 199 4.79 7.43 2.13
N PRO A 200 6.03 6.93 2.23
CA PRO A 200 7.21 7.71 1.87
C PRO A 200 7.25 7.95 0.36
N SER A 201 8.02 8.95 -0.08
CA SER A 201 8.20 9.18 -1.51
C SER A 201 9.01 8.06 -2.19
N LEU A 202 9.87 7.36 -1.42
CA LEU A 202 10.58 6.16 -1.81
C LEU A 202 10.35 5.05 -0.78
N ALA A 203 9.85 3.90 -1.21
CA ALA A 203 9.78 2.70 -0.39
C ALA A 203 11.20 2.18 -0.10
N ALA A 204 11.43 1.56 1.05
CA ALA A 204 12.76 1.05 1.38
C ALA A 204 13.20 -0.06 0.41
N VAL A 205 12.28 -0.90 -0.08
CA VAL A 205 12.59 -1.85 -1.16
C VAL A 205 13.07 -1.18 -2.44
N THR A 206 12.55 0.03 -2.75
CA THR A 206 12.99 0.81 -3.92
C THR A 206 14.43 1.26 -3.74
N ILE A 207 14.80 1.73 -2.55
CA ILE A 207 16.16 2.17 -2.22
C ILE A 207 17.12 0.97 -2.28
N GLN A 208 16.76 -0.13 -1.63
CA GLN A 208 17.60 -1.33 -1.55
C GLN A 208 17.88 -1.97 -2.91
N LYS A 209 16.85 -2.05 -3.77
CA LYS A 209 16.94 -2.71 -5.09
C LYS A 209 17.12 -1.74 -6.25
N LYS A 210 17.19 -0.44 -6.00
CA LYS A 210 17.28 0.63 -7.03
C LYS A 210 16.21 0.46 -8.12
N LEU A 211 14.96 0.23 -7.71
CA LEU A 211 13.86 -0.12 -8.63
C LEU A 211 13.53 1.02 -9.62
N HIS A 212 13.79 2.27 -9.22
CA HIS A 212 13.67 3.44 -10.08
C HIS A 212 14.60 4.56 -9.59
N ARG A 213 14.67 5.67 -10.34
CA ARG A 213 15.49 6.84 -9.98
C ARG A 213 15.12 7.40 -8.60
N PRO A 214 16.06 8.03 -7.88
CA PRO A 214 15.75 8.78 -6.68
C PRO A 214 14.92 10.04 -6.98
N ASP A 215 14.41 10.64 -5.91
CA ASP A 215 13.84 11.99 -5.98
C ASP A 215 14.95 13.00 -6.26
N MET A 216 14.62 14.13 -6.88
CA MET A 216 15.59 15.15 -7.26
C MET A 216 15.16 16.52 -6.74
N LEU A 217 16.11 17.31 -6.22
CA LEU A 217 15.92 18.73 -5.96
C LEU A 217 16.81 19.52 -6.92
N THR A 218 16.20 20.39 -7.73
CA THR A 218 16.89 21.26 -8.69
C THR A 218 16.72 22.71 -8.31
N VAL A 219 17.80 23.49 -8.41
CA VAL A 219 17.78 24.95 -8.32
C VAL A 219 17.74 25.51 -9.74
N ALA A 220 16.55 25.88 -10.21
CA ALA A 220 16.36 26.51 -11.50
C ALA A 220 16.55 28.03 -11.41
N GLY A 221 17.11 28.62 -12.47
CA GLY A 221 17.32 30.08 -12.55
C GLY A 221 18.44 30.41 -13.52
N SER A 222 18.28 31.47 -14.31
CA SER A 222 19.25 31.85 -15.36
C SER A 222 20.62 32.26 -14.80
N ARG A 223 20.65 32.72 -13.54
CA ARG A 223 21.86 33.12 -12.82
C ARG A 223 21.92 32.42 -11.45
N ALA A 224 21.44 31.19 -11.35
CA ALA A 224 21.55 30.38 -10.13
C ALA A 224 22.46 29.18 -10.37
N GLU A 225 23.52 29.06 -9.58
CA GLU A 225 24.48 27.97 -9.62
C GLU A 225 24.51 27.26 -8.26
N LEU A 226 24.14 25.99 -8.20
CA LEU A 226 24.26 25.18 -6.99
C LEU A 226 25.73 24.78 -6.78
N VAL A 227 26.35 25.33 -5.75
CA VAL A 227 27.76 25.11 -5.43
C VAL A 227 27.94 23.93 -4.48
N ALA A 228 27.06 23.79 -3.49
CA ALA A 228 27.11 22.71 -2.52
C ALA A 228 25.71 22.39 -1.97
N ALA A 229 25.53 21.15 -1.51
CA ALA A 229 24.33 20.71 -0.83
C ALA A 229 24.67 19.79 0.33
N GLY A 230 23.82 19.81 1.36
CA GLY A 230 23.91 18.88 2.48
C GLY A 230 22.58 18.69 3.17
N GLN A 231 22.35 17.51 3.72
CA GLN A 231 21.23 17.27 4.62
C GLN A 231 21.56 17.83 6.00
N ILE A 232 20.66 18.61 6.58
CA ILE A 232 20.79 19.08 7.95
C ILE A 232 20.54 17.89 8.89
N VAL A 233 21.55 17.52 9.69
CA VAL A 233 21.47 16.40 10.63
C VAL A 233 21.33 16.87 12.08
N ASP A 234 21.81 18.08 12.38
CA ASP A 234 21.62 18.75 13.66
C ASP A 234 21.56 20.26 13.43
N ARG A 235 20.35 20.81 13.49
CA ARG A 235 20.09 22.24 13.26
C ARG A 235 20.71 23.13 14.33
N PHE A 236 20.79 22.66 15.58
CA PHE A 236 21.32 23.44 16.71
C PHE A 236 22.84 23.53 16.70
N ARG A 237 23.50 22.48 16.19
CA ARG A 237 24.97 22.47 16.00
C ARG A 237 25.41 22.86 14.60
N ASN A 238 24.47 23.22 13.74
CA ASN A 238 24.73 23.59 12.35
C ASN A 238 25.45 22.48 11.54
N LEU A 239 25.19 21.22 11.86
CA LEU A 239 25.84 20.08 11.23
C LEU A 239 25.06 19.64 9.99
N THR A 240 25.81 19.40 8.91
CA THR A 240 25.27 18.87 7.67
C THR A 240 26.03 17.63 7.24
N ARG A 241 25.32 16.68 6.63
CA ARG A 241 25.91 15.57 5.89
C ARG A 241 25.94 15.97 4.42
N LYS A 242 27.14 16.03 3.82
CA LYS A 242 27.34 16.39 2.41
C LYS A 242 26.48 15.50 1.50
N ILE A 243 25.87 16.12 0.48
CA ILE A 243 25.20 15.45 -0.63
C ILE A 243 25.94 15.85 -1.91
N GLU A 244 26.15 14.90 -2.81
CA GLU A 244 26.75 15.19 -4.11
C GLU A 244 25.80 15.99 -5.02
N THR A 245 26.38 16.92 -5.76
CA THR A 245 25.66 17.80 -6.70
C THR A 245 26.01 17.41 -8.13
N HIS A 246 24.99 17.43 -8.99
CA HIS A 246 25.08 17.18 -10.42
C HIS A 246 24.59 18.43 -11.15
N LYS A 247 25.51 19.37 -11.40
CA LYS A 247 25.17 20.73 -11.83
C LYS A 247 24.24 21.38 -10.79
N ASN A 248 23.08 21.87 -11.21
CA ASN A 248 22.08 22.52 -10.35
C ASN A 248 21.12 21.56 -9.65
N THR A 249 21.37 20.26 -9.72
CA THR A 249 20.50 19.22 -9.16
C THR A 249 21.25 18.41 -8.12
N LEU A 250 20.55 17.99 -7.06
CA LEU A 250 21.01 16.94 -6.16
C LEU A 250 20.03 15.78 -6.14
N TRP A 251 20.54 14.58 -5.87
CA TRP A 251 19.72 13.39 -5.71
C TRP A 251 19.39 13.16 -4.24
N VAL A 252 18.13 12.85 -3.98
CA VAL A 252 17.63 12.51 -2.64
C VAL A 252 17.40 11.01 -2.60
N GLU A 253 18.50 10.28 -2.42
CA GLU A 253 18.57 8.80 -2.46
C GLU A 253 17.57 8.11 -1.51
N ASN A 254 17.29 8.73 -0.36
CA ASN A 254 16.39 8.18 0.66
C ASN A 254 14.96 8.75 0.61
N GLY A 255 14.68 9.68 -0.31
CA GLY A 255 13.39 10.35 -0.44
C GLY A 255 12.98 11.14 0.80
N VAL A 256 11.70 11.43 0.91
CA VAL A 256 11.06 12.04 2.08
C VAL A 256 10.30 10.95 2.86
N PRO A 257 10.60 10.75 4.15
CA PRO A 257 9.90 9.76 4.96
C PRO A 257 8.42 10.09 5.14
N GLY A 258 7.60 9.07 5.39
CA GLY A 258 6.19 9.25 5.74
C GLY A 258 6.02 10.02 7.05
N PHE A 259 5.04 10.93 7.10
CA PHE A 259 4.80 11.86 8.22
C PHE A 259 6.05 12.62 8.68
N GLY A 260 7.02 12.79 7.79
CA GLY A 260 8.32 13.32 8.14
C GLY A 260 8.73 14.50 7.28
N ARG A 261 9.95 14.94 7.52
CA ARG A 261 10.57 16.08 6.85
C ARG A 261 11.97 15.73 6.40
N LEU A 262 12.36 16.28 5.28
CA LEU A 262 13.73 16.33 4.79
C LEU A 262 14.20 17.78 4.85
N GLU A 263 15.25 18.02 5.63
CA GLU A 263 15.87 19.35 5.76
C GLU A 263 17.19 19.38 5.01
N LEU A 264 17.31 20.33 4.08
CA LEU A 264 18.46 20.49 3.21
C LEU A 264 19.01 21.90 3.37
N ARG A 265 20.32 22.01 3.27
CA ARG A 265 21.04 23.27 3.11
C ARG A 265 21.72 23.28 1.77
N LEU A 266 21.44 24.31 0.99
CA LEU A 266 22.06 24.56 -0.30
C LEU A 266 22.94 25.80 -0.21
N ILE A 267 24.04 25.78 -0.94
CA ILE A 267 24.87 26.96 -1.20
C ILE A 267 24.69 27.30 -2.66
N VAL A 268 24.09 28.45 -2.94
CA VAL A 268 23.75 28.91 -4.29
C VAL A 268 24.52 30.18 -4.58
N LYS A 269 25.17 30.22 -5.74
CA LYS A 269 25.87 31.39 -6.27
C LYS A 269 25.08 32.04 -7.39
N GLY A 270 25.02 33.37 -7.40
CA GLY A 270 24.51 34.19 -8.50
C GLY A 270 23.48 35.22 -8.03
N GLY A 271 22.43 35.50 -8.79
CA GLY A 271 21.50 36.57 -8.41
C GLY A 271 20.21 36.66 -9.21
N GLY A 272 19.18 37.26 -8.59
CA GLY A 272 17.81 37.28 -9.11
C GLY A 272 16.97 36.16 -8.51
N GLN A 273 15.82 35.89 -9.13
CA GLN A 273 14.90 34.85 -8.68
C GLN A 273 15.42 33.45 -9.07
N ALA A 274 15.33 32.51 -8.14
CA ALA A 274 15.60 31.10 -8.35
C ALA A 274 14.34 30.32 -7.97
N GLU A 275 14.09 29.19 -8.64
CA GLU A 275 13.00 28.29 -8.32
C GLU A 275 13.57 26.96 -7.84
N LEU A 276 13.11 26.52 -6.67
CA LEU A 276 13.37 25.18 -6.16
C LEU A 276 12.36 24.23 -6.77
N VAL A 277 12.85 23.16 -7.38
CA VAL A 277 12.04 22.13 -8.04
C VAL A 277 12.32 20.78 -7.39
N TYR A 278 11.34 20.24 -6.66
CA TYR A 278 11.39 18.88 -6.10
C TYR A 278 10.58 17.93 -6.99
N ASP A 279 11.27 16.98 -7.61
CA ASP A 279 10.69 16.01 -8.54
C ASP A 279 10.77 14.59 -7.97
N SER A 280 9.62 14.10 -7.50
CA SER A 280 9.43 12.73 -7.02
C SER A 280 8.48 11.94 -7.93
N LEU A 281 8.89 10.73 -8.31
CA LEU A 281 8.04 9.83 -9.12
C LEU A 281 6.72 9.46 -8.43
N LYS A 282 6.72 9.36 -7.09
CA LYS A 282 5.54 8.96 -6.29
C LYS A 282 4.99 10.09 -5.42
N GLY A 283 5.79 11.12 -5.13
CA GLY A 283 5.37 12.32 -4.39
C GLY A 283 4.96 13.51 -5.26
N GLY A 284 5.13 13.38 -6.59
CA GLY A 284 4.81 14.41 -7.57
C GLY A 284 5.88 15.49 -7.74
N TYR A 285 5.53 16.51 -8.52
CA TYR A 285 6.38 17.66 -8.84
C TYR A 285 5.98 18.87 -8.00
N LYS A 286 6.92 19.48 -7.27
CA LYS A 286 6.69 20.62 -6.37
C LYS A 286 7.66 21.73 -6.69
N THR A 287 7.17 22.96 -6.74
CA THR A 287 8.00 24.14 -6.99
C THR A 287 7.82 25.22 -5.94
N LYS A 288 8.87 26.02 -5.72
CA LYS A 288 8.84 27.21 -4.85
C LYS A 288 9.86 28.24 -5.35
N SER A 289 9.38 29.44 -5.67
CA SER A 289 10.20 30.61 -6.03
C SER A 289 10.71 31.39 -4.82
#